data_AF-A0AAX2M4L2-F1
#
_entry.id   AF-A0AAX2M4L2-F1
#
_cell.length_a   1.000
_cell.length_b   1.000
_cell.length_c   1.000
_cell.angle_alpha   90.00
_cell.angle_beta   90.00
_cell.angle_gamma   90.00
#
_symmetry.space_group_name_H-M   'P 1'
#
loop_
_entity.id
_entity.type
_entity.pdbx_description
1 polymer ?
#
loop_
_entity_poly.entity_id
_entity_poly.type
_entity_poly.pdbx_seq_one_letter_code
_entity_poly.pdbx_strand_id
1 'polypeptide(L)'
;MAVTTNPLASLAIKSALYLLPLLGVGYAGYHTGQSLADQGHQVAMAALQAQHAAELKQRAEDNAHTQAAASAEQKRLADLAHQVGWQLLQTRGELARSQAQLKERIADATQRDGAAFTGLGPDSLRLYRAALGYAESDSGLPSADAGNVAKADASGTASTGLPPADLLNHAADYGRWCQELETRLDSYIQLHQGAAHG
;
A
#
# COMPACT_ATOMS: atom_id res chain seq x y z
N MET A 1 8.96 12.66 -117.95
CA MET A 1 10.31 12.21 -117.52
C MET A 1 10.12 11.33 -116.31
N ALA A 2 10.42 10.03 -116.42
CA ALA A 2 10.17 9.06 -115.35
C ALA A 2 11.18 9.26 -114.21
N VAL A 3 10.71 9.62 -113.01
CA VAL A 3 11.53 9.68 -111.81
C VAL A 3 11.75 8.23 -111.34
N THR A 4 12.92 7.69 -111.61
CA THR A 4 13.34 6.37 -111.09
C THR A 4 13.68 6.53 -109.61
N THR A 5 12.69 6.35 -108.73
CA THR A 5 12.94 6.29 -107.29
C THR A 5 13.65 4.99 -106.94
N ASN A 6 14.90 5.08 -106.46
CA ASN A 6 15.68 3.94 -106.02
C ASN A 6 14.91 3.10 -104.97
N PRO A 7 14.85 1.76 -105.11
CA PRO A 7 14.07 0.90 -104.22
C PRO A 7 14.56 0.96 -102.76
N LEU A 8 15.84 1.27 -102.55
CA LEU A 8 16.45 1.46 -101.22
C LEU A 8 15.91 2.70 -100.49
N ALA A 9 15.68 3.81 -101.20
CA ALA A 9 15.14 5.04 -100.60
C ALA A 9 13.67 4.87 -100.20
N SER A 10 12.89 4.12 -100.99
CA SER A 10 11.51 3.78 -100.67
C SER A 10 11.38 2.89 -99.43
N LEU A 11 12.31 1.94 -99.25
CA LEU A 11 12.34 1.08 -98.06
C LEU A 11 12.70 1.86 -96.79
N ALA A 12 13.68 2.76 -96.87
CA ALA A 12 14.14 3.59 -95.74
C ALA A 12 13.07 4.58 -95.26
N ILE A 13 12.30 5.17 -96.18
CA ILE A 13 11.19 6.07 -95.81
C ILE A 13 10.08 5.28 -95.10
N LYS A 14 9.77 4.07 -95.58
CA LYS A 14 8.75 3.22 -94.95
C LYS A 14 9.19 2.76 -93.55
N SER A 15 10.44 2.36 -93.36
CA SER A 15 10.94 1.96 -92.03
C SER A 15 10.98 3.15 -91.05
N ALA A 16 11.36 4.34 -91.51
CA ALA A 16 11.30 5.55 -90.71
C ALA A 16 9.86 5.92 -90.31
N LEU A 17 8.88 5.73 -91.21
CA LEU A 17 7.46 5.96 -90.95
C LEU A 17 6.90 5.03 -89.87
N TYR A 18 7.40 3.80 -89.77
CA TYR A 18 6.98 2.84 -88.73
C TYR A 18 7.76 2.99 -87.42
N LEU A 19 9.01 3.44 -87.43
CA LEU A 19 9.83 3.61 -86.22
C LEU A 19 9.43 4.83 -85.38
N LEU A 20 9.03 5.93 -86.01
CA LEU A 20 8.58 7.14 -85.32
C LEU A 20 7.37 6.94 -84.39
N PRO A 21 6.25 6.30 -84.81
CA PRO A 21 5.13 6.04 -83.93
C PRO A 21 5.49 5.06 -82.81
N LEU A 22 6.38 4.09 -83.08
CA LEU A 22 6.84 3.10 -82.10
C LEU A 22 7.64 3.76 -80.96
N LEU A 23 8.52 4.70 -81.31
CA LEU A 23 9.26 5.52 -80.33
C LEU A 23 8.32 6.46 -79.55
N GLY A 24 7.34 7.07 -80.21
CA GLY A 24 6.35 7.94 -79.55
C GLY A 24 5.48 7.20 -78.54
N VAL A 25 5.00 6.00 -78.89
CA VAL A 25 4.24 5.13 -77.98
C VAL A 25 5.10 4.66 -76.81
N GLY A 26 6.37 4.29 -77.06
CA GLY A 26 7.30 3.91 -76.00
C GLY A 26 7.59 5.04 -75.00
N TYR A 27 7.81 6.26 -75.49
CA TYR A 27 8.07 7.43 -74.64
C TYR A 27 6.85 7.83 -73.81
N ALA A 28 5.67 7.89 -74.44
CA ALA A 28 4.42 8.20 -73.75
C ALA A 28 4.06 7.13 -72.70
N GLY A 29 4.25 5.85 -73.01
CA GLY A 29 4.06 4.74 -72.07
C GLY A 29 5.03 4.77 -70.89
N TYR A 30 6.30 5.11 -71.13
CA TYR A 30 7.31 5.23 -70.08
C TYR A 30 7.00 6.38 -69.11
N HIS A 31 6.61 7.55 -69.63
CA HIS A 31 6.32 8.73 -68.80
C HIS A 31 5.01 8.58 -68.02
N THR A 32 3.97 8.02 -68.65
CA THR A 32 2.71 7.73 -67.95
C THR A 32 2.89 6.64 -66.91
N GLY A 33 3.64 5.58 -67.21
CA GLY A 33 3.97 4.50 -66.28
C GLY A 33 4.72 4.96 -65.03
N GLN A 34 5.71 5.85 -65.16
CA GLN A 34 6.40 6.43 -63.99
C GLN A 34 5.47 7.27 -63.12
N SER A 35 4.63 8.12 -63.71
CA SER A 35 3.71 8.96 -62.93
C SER A 35 2.67 8.16 -62.13
N LEU A 36 2.19 7.04 -62.68
CA LEU A 36 1.30 6.12 -61.97
C LEU A 36 2.05 5.37 -60.85
N ALA A 37 3.29 4.96 -61.10
CA ALA A 37 4.13 4.30 -60.10
C ALA A 37 4.45 5.25 -58.93
N ASP A 38 4.77 6.51 -59.19
CA ASP A 38 5.10 7.49 -58.15
C ASP A 38 3.89 7.83 -57.27
N GLN A 39 2.70 7.96 -57.87
CA GLN A 39 1.46 8.15 -57.10
C GLN A 39 1.16 6.96 -56.19
N GLY A 40 1.33 5.73 -56.69
CA GLY A 40 1.16 4.52 -55.89
C GLY A 40 2.11 4.44 -54.69
N HIS A 41 3.38 4.78 -54.89
CA HIS A 41 4.38 4.80 -53.81
C HIS A 41 4.07 5.88 -52.76
N GLN A 42 3.68 7.09 -53.17
CA GLN A 42 3.35 8.15 -52.21
C GLN A 42 2.12 7.80 -51.37
N VAL A 43 1.08 7.22 -51.97
CA VAL A 43 -0.10 6.75 -51.23
C VAL A 43 0.26 5.62 -50.28
N ALA A 44 1.08 4.65 -50.72
CA ALA A 44 1.54 3.55 -49.87
C ALA A 44 2.38 4.04 -48.68
N MET A 45 3.28 5.00 -48.90
CA MET A 45 4.09 5.60 -47.85
C MET A 45 3.25 6.43 -46.87
N ALA A 46 2.31 7.23 -47.37
CA ALA A 46 1.39 8.00 -46.53
C ALA A 46 0.50 7.08 -45.68
N ALA A 47 0.00 5.98 -46.26
CA ALA A 47 -0.77 4.97 -45.54
C ALA A 47 0.06 4.27 -44.46
N LEU A 48 1.31 3.92 -44.76
CA LEU A 48 2.24 3.31 -43.80
C LEU A 48 2.56 4.27 -42.64
N GLN A 49 2.81 5.55 -42.95
CA GLN A 49 3.05 6.58 -41.93
C GLN A 49 1.81 6.80 -41.05
N ALA A 50 0.61 6.83 -41.65
CA ALA A 50 -0.63 6.97 -40.90
C ALA A 50 -0.88 5.77 -39.98
N GLN A 51 -0.61 4.55 -40.45
CA GLN A 51 -0.69 3.33 -39.62
C GLN A 51 0.30 3.37 -38.47
N HIS A 52 1.55 3.73 -38.73
CA HIS A 52 2.57 3.83 -37.69
C HIS A 52 2.25 4.93 -36.66
N ALA A 53 1.74 6.08 -37.11
CA ALA A 53 1.29 7.15 -36.22
C ALA A 53 0.08 6.71 -35.36
N ALA A 54 -0.86 5.96 -35.94
CA ALA A 54 -1.99 5.40 -35.19
C ALA A 54 -1.52 4.37 -34.15
N GLU A 55 -0.58 3.50 -34.52
CA GLU A 55 -0.02 2.50 -33.61
C GLU A 55 0.76 3.14 -32.45
N LEU A 56 1.59 4.16 -32.73
CA LEU A 56 2.29 4.91 -31.68
C LEU A 56 1.32 5.61 -30.74
N LYS A 57 0.25 6.20 -31.28
CA LYS A 57 -0.78 6.84 -30.48
C LYS A 57 -1.49 5.83 -29.59
N GLN A 58 -1.90 4.69 -30.14
CA GLN A 58 -2.54 3.63 -29.37
C GLN A 58 -1.63 3.10 -28.26
N ARG A 59 -0.35 2.84 -28.56
CA ARG A 59 0.64 2.43 -27.55
C ARG A 59 0.83 3.51 -26.47
N ALA A 60 0.83 4.78 -26.84
CA ALA A 60 0.95 5.88 -25.88
C ALA A 60 -0.28 5.96 -24.96
N GLU A 61 -1.48 5.76 -25.50
CA GLU A 61 -2.73 5.71 -24.73
C GLU A 61 -2.77 4.51 -23.79
N ASP A 62 -2.41 3.30 -24.26
CA ASP A 62 -2.34 2.09 -23.45
C ASP A 62 -1.32 2.21 -22.31
N ASN A 63 -0.15 2.78 -22.61
CA ASN A 63 0.89 3.04 -21.62
C ASN A 63 0.43 4.09 -20.59
N ALA A 64 -0.21 5.17 -21.04
CA ALA A 64 -0.75 6.20 -20.16
C ALA A 64 -1.85 5.63 -19.24
N HIS A 65 -2.72 4.77 -19.76
CA HIS A 65 -3.76 4.12 -18.98
C HIS A 65 -3.17 3.17 -17.94
N THR A 66 -2.18 2.37 -18.32
CA THR A 66 -1.46 1.46 -17.41
C THR A 66 -0.72 2.23 -16.32
N GLN A 67 -0.03 3.33 -16.68
CA GLN A 67 0.67 4.17 -15.73
C GLN A 67 -0.30 4.89 -14.78
N ALA A 68 -1.43 5.38 -15.29
CA ALA A 68 -2.47 6.00 -14.48
C ALA A 68 -3.03 5.01 -13.45
N ALA A 69 -3.38 3.79 -13.87
CA ALA A 69 -3.87 2.74 -12.99
C ALA A 69 -2.84 2.36 -11.90
N ALA A 70 -1.58 2.14 -12.30
CA ALA A 70 -0.51 1.84 -11.35
C ALA A 70 -0.29 2.99 -10.34
N SER A 71 -0.33 4.24 -10.80
CA SER A 71 -0.18 5.41 -9.94
C SER A 71 -1.35 5.60 -8.97
N ALA A 72 -2.58 5.25 -9.41
CA ALA A 72 -3.77 5.30 -8.57
C ALA A 72 -3.69 4.27 -7.45
N GLU A 73 -3.26 3.05 -7.76
CA GLU A 73 -3.07 2.00 -6.76
C GLU A 73 -1.95 2.38 -5.77
N GLN A 74 -0.83 2.91 -6.27
CA GLN A 74 0.25 3.37 -5.39
C GLN A 74 -0.23 4.47 -4.43
N LYS A 75 -1.02 5.44 -4.91
CA LYS A 75 -1.61 6.49 -4.07
C LYS A 75 -2.55 5.91 -3.03
N ARG A 76 -3.46 5.00 -3.43
CA ARG A 76 -4.38 4.32 -2.52
C ARG A 76 -3.63 3.59 -1.41
N LEU A 77 -2.59 2.83 -1.75
CA LEU A 77 -1.76 2.12 -0.76
C LEU A 77 -1.00 3.08 0.15
N ALA A 78 -0.47 4.18 -0.40
CA ALA A 78 0.19 5.20 0.40
C ALA A 78 -0.78 5.87 1.38
N ASP A 79 -2.00 6.20 0.96
CA ASP A 79 -3.02 6.81 1.82
C ASP A 79 -3.42 5.86 2.96
N LEU A 80 -3.61 4.58 2.65
CA LEU A 80 -3.87 3.54 3.66
C LEU A 80 -2.70 3.42 4.65
N ALA A 81 -1.46 3.41 4.16
CA ALA A 81 -0.28 3.35 5.02
C ALA A 81 -0.17 4.57 5.92
N HIS A 82 -0.47 5.78 5.43
CA HIS A 82 -0.49 7.00 6.23
C HIS A 82 -1.58 6.94 7.30
N GLN A 83 -2.79 6.48 6.96
CA GLN A 83 -3.90 6.37 7.90
C GLN A 83 -3.58 5.40 9.04
N VAL A 84 -3.09 4.21 8.71
CA VAL A 84 -2.68 3.20 9.70
C VAL A 84 -1.50 3.70 10.52
N GLY A 85 -0.52 4.38 9.90
CA GLY A 85 0.61 4.98 10.59
C GLY A 85 0.20 6.04 11.61
N TRP A 86 -0.76 6.90 11.26
CA TRP A 86 -1.32 7.90 12.17
C TRP A 86 -2.07 7.27 13.34
N GLN A 87 -2.94 6.29 13.06
CA GLN A 87 -3.66 5.55 14.10
C GLN A 87 -2.69 4.89 15.07
N LEU A 88 -1.67 4.20 14.54
CA LEU A 88 -0.64 3.56 15.36
C LEU A 88 0.11 4.56 16.24
N LEU A 89 0.45 5.74 15.71
CA LEU A 89 1.13 6.78 16.49
C LEU A 89 0.23 7.31 17.61
N GLN A 90 -1.06 7.54 17.33
CA GLN A 90 -2.04 7.96 18.33
C GLN A 90 -2.20 6.92 19.43
N THR A 91 -2.43 5.66 19.06
CA THR A 91 -2.56 4.54 20.02
C THR A 91 -1.31 4.37 20.87
N ARG A 92 -0.11 4.49 20.29
CA ARG A 92 1.14 4.46 21.05
C ARG A 92 1.25 5.61 22.04
N GLY A 93 0.83 6.82 21.64
CA GLY A 93 0.81 7.98 22.53
C GLY A 93 -0.20 7.86 23.67
N GLU A 94 -1.37 7.31 23.41
CA GLU A 94 -2.39 7.00 24.43
C GLU A 94 -1.89 5.92 25.40
N LEU A 95 -1.31 4.85 24.87
CA LEU A 95 -0.73 3.77 25.68
C LEU A 95 0.39 4.29 26.58
N ALA A 96 1.28 5.13 26.06
CA ALA A 96 2.36 5.74 26.86
C ALA A 96 1.80 6.63 27.98
N ARG A 97 0.78 7.45 27.69
CA ARG A 97 0.08 8.27 28.69
C ARG A 97 -0.59 7.41 29.76
N SER A 98 -1.30 6.35 29.35
CA SER A 98 -1.95 5.43 30.27
C SER A 98 -0.94 4.70 31.17
N GLN A 99 0.22 4.30 30.64
CA GLN A 99 1.29 3.69 31.43
C GLN A 99 1.89 4.67 32.44
N ALA A 100 2.11 5.93 32.04
CA ALA A 100 2.62 6.96 32.94
C ALA A 100 1.62 7.21 34.09
N GLN A 101 0.34 7.38 33.76
CA GLN A 101 -0.72 7.59 34.74
C GLN A 101 -0.87 6.39 35.69
N LEU A 102 -0.75 5.16 35.19
CA LEU A 102 -0.81 3.97 36.04
C LEU A 102 0.36 3.92 37.04
N LYS A 103 1.58 4.23 36.59
CA LYS A 103 2.76 4.31 37.48
C LYS A 103 2.58 5.34 38.59
N GLU A 104 2.05 6.51 38.23
CA GLU A 104 1.73 7.56 39.20
C GLU A 104 0.68 7.10 40.22
N ARG A 105 -0.42 6.48 39.75
CA ARG A 105 -1.46 5.93 40.64
C ARG A 105 -0.93 4.83 41.58
N ILE A 106 -0.01 3.98 41.10
CA ILE A 106 0.65 2.96 41.94
C ILE A 106 1.50 3.65 43.01
N ALA A 107 2.33 4.62 42.62
CA ALA A 107 3.16 5.37 43.57
C ALA A 107 2.29 6.06 44.64
N ASP A 108 1.25 6.78 44.23
CA ASP A 108 0.32 7.46 45.13
C ASP A 108 -0.39 6.51 46.10
N ALA A 109 -0.86 5.35 45.60
CA ALA A 109 -1.53 4.36 46.43
C ALA A 109 -0.58 3.78 47.50
N THR A 110 0.64 3.43 47.08
CA THR A 110 1.66 2.92 48.02
C THR A 110 2.10 3.98 49.04
N GLN A 111 2.17 5.25 48.63
CA GLN A 111 2.49 6.35 49.53
C GLN A 111 1.37 6.61 50.55
N ARG A 112 0.10 6.55 50.12
CA ARG A 112 -1.06 6.75 50.98
C ARG A 112 -1.26 5.65 52.00
N ASP A 113 -0.97 4.40 51.62
CA ASP A 113 -0.97 3.28 52.56
C ASP A 113 0.16 3.42 53.60
N GLY A 114 1.33 3.90 53.17
CA GLY A 114 2.47 4.14 54.06
C GLY A 114 3.16 2.86 54.54
N ALA A 115 4.25 3.03 55.29
CA ALA A 115 5.13 1.92 55.70
C ALA A 115 4.56 1.00 56.79
N ALA A 116 3.37 1.30 57.32
CA ALA A 116 2.74 0.50 58.36
C ALA A 116 2.23 -0.86 57.87
N PHE A 117 1.98 -1.00 56.55
CA PHE A 117 1.48 -2.23 55.95
C PHE A 117 2.65 -3.09 55.43
N THR A 118 2.68 -4.36 55.81
CA THR A 118 3.64 -5.36 55.32
C THR A 118 3.16 -6.08 54.03
N GLY A 119 2.08 -5.57 53.42
CA GLY A 119 1.44 -6.08 52.21
C GLY A 119 0.60 -4.98 51.54
N LEU A 120 -0.40 -5.34 50.72
CA LEU A 120 -1.28 -4.35 50.09
C LEU A 120 -2.10 -3.61 51.15
N GLY A 121 -1.83 -2.32 51.33
CA GLY A 121 -2.69 -1.45 52.13
C GLY A 121 -4.03 -1.16 51.43
N PRO A 122 -4.95 -0.45 52.07
CA PRO A 122 -6.32 -0.27 51.58
C PRO A 122 -6.40 0.38 50.19
N ASP A 123 -5.57 1.40 49.90
CA ASP A 123 -5.57 2.06 48.59
C ASP A 123 -4.89 1.18 47.53
N SER A 124 -3.78 0.50 47.86
CA SER A 124 -3.13 -0.44 46.95
C SER A 124 -4.03 -1.64 46.65
N LEU A 125 -4.76 -2.17 47.63
CA LEU A 125 -5.70 -3.28 47.43
C LEU A 125 -6.86 -2.90 46.51
N ARG A 126 -7.37 -1.66 46.63
CA ARG A 126 -8.40 -1.14 45.71
C ARG A 126 -7.86 -1.06 44.29
N LEU A 127 -6.63 -0.58 44.10
CA LEU A 127 -5.99 -0.51 42.78
C LEU A 127 -5.75 -1.90 42.18
N TYR A 128 -5.31 -2.87 42.99
CA TYR A 128 -5.13 -4.27 42.58
C TYR A 128 -6.44 -4.89 42.10
N ARG A 129 -7.54 -4.70 42.85
CA ARG A 129 -8.87 -5.18 42.45
C ARG A 129 -9.35 -4.55 41.16
N ALA A 130 -9.15 -3.25 40.98
CA ALA A 130 -9.47 -2.55 39.75
C ALA A 130 -8.71 -3.13 38.54
N ALA A 131 -7.42 -3.44 38.72
CA ALA A 131 -6.60 -4.06 37.68
C ALA A 131 -7.09 -5.47 37.29
N LEU A 132 -7.75 -6.17 38.22
CA LEU A 132 -8.39 -7.47 37.98
C LEU A 132 -9.84 -7.37 37.45
N GLY A 133 -10.35 -6.15 37.21
CA GLY A 133 -11.69 -5.92 36.68
C GLY A 133 -12.82 -5.86 37.72
N TYR A 134 -12.49 -5.82 39.02
CA TYR A 134 -13.47 -5.61 40.08
C TYR A 134 -13.71 -4.12 40.34
N ALA A 135 -14.94 -3.75 40.73
CA ALA A 135 -15.28 -2.37 41.07
C ALA A 135 -14.44 -1.84 42.25
N GLU A 136 -13.97 -0.59 42.13
CA GLU A 136 -13.18 0.09 43.16
C GLU A 136 -14.00 0.39 44.44
N SER A 137 -15.32 0.48 44.34
CA SER A 137 -16.24 0.83 45.44
C SER A 137 -17.06 -0.37 45.90
N ASP A 138 -16.41 -1.48 46.22
CA ASP A 138 -17.08 -2.61 46.86
C ASP A 138 -17.12 -2.40 48.39
N SER A 139 -18.30 -2.04 48.90
CA SER A 139 -18.57 -1.78 50.33
C SER A 139 -18.47 -3.02 51.23
N GLY A 140 -18.22 -4.20 50.67
CA GLY A 140 -18.08 -5.46 51.41
C GLY A 140 -16.70 -5.72 52.01
N LEU A 141 -15.73 -4.81 51.82
CA LEU A 141 -14.37 -5.00 52.32
C LEU A 141 -14.23 -4.50 53.77
N PRO A 142 -13.73 -5.34 54.71
CA PRO A 142 -13.32 -4.85 56.01
C PRO A 142 -12.21 -3.82 55.84
N SER A 143 -12.20 -2.78 56.69
CA SER A 143 -11.09 -1.82 56.73
C SER A 143 -9.78 -2.59 56.82
N ALA A 144 -8.83 -2.29 55.92
CA ALA A 144 -7.53 -2.94 55.95
C ALA A 144 -6.88 -2.67 57.31
N ASP A 145 -6.72 -3.72 58.11
CA ASP A 145 -5.98 -3.65 59.37
C ASP A 145 -4.48 -3.62 59.02
N ALA A 146 -3.71 -2.75 59.67
CA ALA A 146 -2.30 -2.52 59.35
C ALA A 146 -1.40 -3.74 59.61
N GLY A 147 -1.96 -4.84 60.10
CA GLY A 147 -1.20 -5.96 60.61
C GLY A 147 -0.62 -5.59 61.98
N ASN A 148 -0.89 -6.44 62.94
CA ASN A 148 -0.39 -6.34 64.30
C ASN A 148 1.12 -6.69 64.37
N VAL A 149 1.96 -5.69 64.07
CA VAL A 149 3.44 -5.76 64.19
C VAL A 149 3.89 -6.22 65.59
N ALA A 150 3.10 -5.95 66.64
CA ALA A 150 3.43 -6.31 68.03
C ALA A 150 3.38 -7.83 68.35
N LYS A 151 3.13 -8.71 67.38
CA LYS A 151 3.12 -10.17 67.59
C LYS A 151 4.00 -10.95 66.59
N ALA A 152 4.95 -10.26 65.94
CA ALA A 152 5.85 -10.86 64.95
C ALA A 152 7.23 -11.29 65.52
N ASP A 153 7.41 -11.26 66.85
CA ASP A 153 8.71 -11.56 67.47
C ASP A 153 8.97 -13.06 67.70
N ALA A 154 8.03 -13.94 67.31
CA ALA A 154 8.05 -15.36 67.71
C ALA A 154 8.15 -16.37 66.55
N SER A 155 8.40 -15.95 65.31
CA SER A 155 8.82 -16.91 64.28
C SER A 155 9.74 -16.24 63.26
N GLY A 156 10.76 -16.98 62.87
CA GLY A 156 12.00 -16.49 62.25
C GLY A 156 11.80 -15.50 61.11
N THR A 157 12.77 -14.58 61.02
CA THR A 157 13.02 -13.66 59.91
C THR A 157 11.88 -13.62 58.90
N ALA A 158 10.93 -12.72 59.11
CA ALA A 158 9.95 -12.41 58.09
C ALA A 158 10.74 -12.07 56.82
N SER A 159 10.79 -13.03 55.90
CA SER A 159 11.08 -12.75 54.50
C SER A 159 10.03 -11.72 54.13
N THR A 160 10.45 -10.46 54.09
CA THR A 160 9.63 -9.30 53.80
C THR A 160 8.72 -9.70 52.65
N GLY A 161 7.40 -9.66 52.86
CA GLY A 161 6.45 -10.02 51.81
C GLY A 161 6.77 -9.27 50.53
N LEU A 162 6.37 -9.82 49.37
CA LEU A 162 6.53 -9.15 48.08
C LEU A 162 6.04 -7.69 48.21
N PRO A 163 6.85 -6.70 47.80
CA PRO A 163 6.51 -5.31 48.05
C PRO A 163 5.23 -4.95 47.28
N PRO A 164 4.36 -4.09 47.85
CA PRO A 164 3.06 -3.76 47.25
C PRO A 164 3.17 -3.26 45.80
N ALA A 165 4.21 -2.47 45.49
CA ALA A 165 4.48 -1.99 44.15
C ALA A 165 4.73 -3.13 43.14
N ASP A 166 5.41 -4.20 43.54
CA ASP A 166 5.69 -5.34 42.65
C ASP A 166 4.42 -6.14 42.36
N LEU A 167 3.55 -6.32 43.36
CA LEU A 167 2.25 -6.97 43.19
C LEU A 167 1.33 -6.18 42.25
N LEU A 168 1.33 -4.85 42.38
CA LEU A 168 0.56 -3.97 41.50
C LEU A 168 1.10 -3.93 40.08
N ASN A 169 2.43 -3.87 39.92
CA ASN A 169 3.07 -3.95 38.60
C ASN A 169 2.77 -5.29 37.93
N HIS A 170 2.84 -6.40 38.68
CA HIS A 170 2.50 -7.72 38.15
C HIS A 170 1.04 -7.80 37.67
N ALA A 171 0.08 -7.30 38.46
CA ALA A 171 -1.33 -7.28 38.07
C ALA A 171 -1.58 -6.41 36.84
N ALA A 172 -0.93 -5.24 36.76
CA ALA A 172 -0.98 -4.36 35.60
C ALA A 172 -0.40 -5.01 34.34
N ASP A 173 0.73 -5.72 34.47
CA ASP A 173 1.37 -6.44 33.38
C ASP A 173 0.52 -7.60 32.88
N TYR A 174 -0.10 -8.34 33.80
CA TYR A 174 -1.05 -9.40 33.46
C TYR A 174 -2.29 -8.87 32.74
N GLY A 175 -2.90 -7.79 33.24
CA GLY A 175 -4.04 -7.14 32.59
C GLY A 175 -3.72 -6.68 31.15
N ARG A 176 -2.51 -6.14 30.94
CA ARG A 176 -2.02 -5.78 29.60
C ARG A 176 -1.90 -6.99 28.68
N TRP A 177 -1.37 -8.10 29.17
CA TRP A 177 -1.25 -9.34 28.40
C TRP A 177 -2.61 -9.88 27.97
N CYS A 178 -3.63 -9.81 28.83
CA CYS A 178 -5.00 -10.19 28.48
C CYS A 178 -5.56 -9.34 27.32
N GLN A 179 -5.35 -8.02 27.36
CA GLN A 179 -5.80 -7.11 26.28
C GLN A 179 -5.08 -7.37 24.96
N GLU A 180 -3.77 -7.68 25.00
CA GLU A 180 -3.01 -8.04 23.80
C GLU A 180 -3.50 -9.37 23.20
N LEU A 181 -3.83 -10.35 24.05
CA LEU A 181 -4.39 -11.63 23.62
C LEU A 181 -5.75 -11.45 22.92
N GLU A 182 -6.63 -10.63 23.50
CA GLU A 182 -7.93 -10.27 22.91
C GLU A 182 -7.75 -9.60 21.54
N THR A 183 -6.88 -8.59 21.46
CA THR A 183 -6.56 -7.91 20.19
C THR A 183 -6.06 -8.89 19.12
N ARG A 184 -5.20 -9.84 19.51
CA ARG A 184 -4.69 -10.87 18.61
C ARG A 184 -5.80 -11.82 18.15
N LEU A 185 -6.69 -12.24 19.05
CA LEU A 185 -7.84 -13.08 18.71
C LEU A 185 -8.80 -12.38 17.73
N ASP A 186 -9.12 -11.10 17.98
CA ASP A 186 -9.98 -10.31 17.09
C ASP A 186 -9.36 -10.18 15.69
N SER A 187 -8.06 -9.91 15.61
CA SER A 187 -7.35 -9.83 14.32
C SER A 187 -7.41 -11.15 13.54
N TYR A 188 -7.32 -12.28 14.24
CA TYR A 188 -7.40 -13.61 13.65
C TYR A 188 -8.81 -13.92 13.13
N ILE A 189 -9.84 -13.58 13.93
CA ILE A 189 -11.24 -13.72 13.54
C ILE A 189 -11.52 -12.89 12.28
N GLN A 190 -11.08 -11.64 12.25
CA GLN A 190 -11.29 -10.73 11.12
C GLN A 190 -10.63 -11.25 9.83
N LEU A 191 -9.43 -11.82 9.93
CA LEU A 191 -8.72 -12.43 8.79
C LEU A 191 -9.51 -13.62 8.20
N HIS A 192 -10.06 -14.48 9.07
CA HIS A 192 -10.80 -15.66 8.64
C HIS A 192 -12.23 -15.36 8.17
N GLN A 193 -12.88 -14.34 8.73
CA GLN A 193 -14.19 -13.87 8.24
C GLN A 193 -14.07 -13.10 6.93
N GLY A 194 -13.00 -12.33 6.73
CA GLY A 194 -12.70 -11.67 5.45
C GLY A 194 -12.44 -12.66 4.31
N ALA A 195 -11.85 -13.82 4.61
CA ALA A 195 -11.62 -14.89 3.64
C ALA A 195 -12.89 -15.70 3.28
N ALA A 196 -13.98 -15.60 4.05
CA ALA A 196 -15.23 -16.31 3.80
C ALA A 196 -16.21 -15.50 2.90
N HIS A 197 -15.89 -14.25 2.58
CA HIS A 197 -16.74 -13.33 1.80
C HIS A 197 -16.05 -12.72 0.56
N GLY A 198 -14.88 -13.22 0.18
CA GLY A 198 -14.19 -12.88 -1.09
C GLY A 198 -14.09 -14.11 -1.99
#